data_AF-A0A4R7VUC0-F1
#
_entry.id   AF-A0A4R7VUC0-F1
#
_cell.length_a   1.000
_cell.length_b   1.000
_cell.length_c   1.000
_cell.angle_alpha   90.00
_cell.angle_beta   90.00
_cell.angle_gamma   90.00
#
_symmetry.space_group_name_H-M   'P 1'
#
loop_
_entity.id
_entity.type
_entity.pdbx_description
1 polymer ?
#
loop_
_entity_poly.entity_id
_entity_poly.type
_entity_poly.pdbx_seq_one_letter_code
_entity_poly.pdbx_strand_id
1 'polypeptide(L)'
;MIEPSTFVPGEAPDGLRLWRLPDPPVSAAFGLAVDVSVLLEHLELTDLDFTLIDAVVGDVDRYLAAATDFVARRVAEDPEAFGVPELPEPLGLDLPEVTFSDSGWLVRFAEAPFPVADPDGLLVEFTGDTPVDVEGTSDADEID
;
A
#
# COMPACT_ATOMS: atom_id res chain seq x y z
N MET A 1 1.91 -20.51 2.56
CA MET A 1 1.77 -20.40 1.10
C MET A 1 0.31 -20.22 0.76
N ILE A 2 -0.06 -18.97 0.53
CA ILE A 2 -1.34 -18.54 0.00
C ILE A 2 -1.46 -19.01 -1.45
N GLU A 3 -2.64 -19.51 -1.81
CA GLU A 3 -2.95 -19.97 -3.16
C GLU A 3 -3.86 -18.95 -3.86
N PRO A 4 -3.83 -18.86 -5.20
CA PRO A 4 -4.73 -18.00 -5.96
C PRO A 4 -6.20 -18.23 -5.64
N SER A 5 -6.59 -19.49 -5.38
CA SER A 5 -7.96 -19.87 -5.03
C SER A 5 -8.44 -19.37 -3.66
N THR A 6 -7.55 -18.86 -2.81
CA THR A 6 -7.91 -18.24 -1.52
C THR A 6 -8.58 -16.89 -1.73
N PHE A 7 -8.26 -16.20 -2.82
CA PHE A 7 -8.81 -14.90 -3.16
C PHE A 7 -10.22 -15.04 -3.74
N VAL A 8 -11.14 -14.17 -3.29
CA VAL A 8 -12.52 -14.11 -3.77
C VAL A 8 -12.71 -12.90 -4.69
N PRO A 9 -13.47 -13.04 -5.81
CA PRO A 9 -13.72 -11.92 -6.70
C PRO A 9 -14.54 -10.82 -6.01
N GLY A 10 -14.18 -9.57 -6.26
CA GLY A 10 -14.89 -8.37 -5.80
C GLY A 10 -15.43 -7.53 -6.96
N GLU A 11 -16.19 -6.49 -6.62
CA GLU A 11 -16.67 -5.51 -7.61
C GLU A 11 -15.53 -4.58 -8.03
N ALA A 12 -15.36 -4.42 -9.34
CA ALA A 12 -14.38 -3.54 -9.96
C ALA A 12 -15.03 -2.79 -11.13
N PRO A 13 -14.54 -1.59 -11.49
CA PRO A 13 -14.98 -0.90 -12.70
C PRO A 13 -14.61 -1.69 -13.96
N ASP A 14 -15.25 -1.35 -15.08
CA ASP A 14 -14.99 -1.97 -16.38
C ASP A 14 -13.49 -1.93 -16.74
N GLY A 15 -12.97 -3.06 -17.19
CA GLY A 15 -11.55 -3.23 -17.56
C GLY A 15 -10.67 -3.74 -16.42
N LEU A 16 -11.11 -3.60 -15.16
CA LEU A 16 -10.38 -4.11 -14.01
C LEU A 16 -11.02 -5.35 -13.41
N ARG A 17 -10.20 -6.17 -12.76
CA ARG A 17 -10.63 -7.34 -12.00
C ARG A 17 -10.08 -7.22 -10.59
N LEU A 18 -10.99 -7.23 -9.62
CA LEU A 18 -10.64 -7.15 -8.20
C LEU A 18 -10.80 -8.53 -7.56
N TRP A 19 -9.84 -8.89 -6.73
CA TRP A 19 -9.99 -9.95 -5.75
C TRP A 19 -9.61 -9.47 -4.36
N ARG A 20 -10.19 -10.11 -3.35
CA ARG A 20 -9.93 -9.81 -1.94
C ARG A 20 -9.57 -11.08 -1.19
N LEU A 21 -8.68 -10.95 -0.21
CA LEU A 21 -8.40 -12.02 0.73
C LEU A 21 -9.52 -12.02 1.80
N PRO A 22 -10.32 -13.09 1.92
CA PRO A 22 -11.49 -13.09 2.82
C PRO A 22 -11.11 -13.13 4.31
N ASP A 23 -9.94 -13.70 4.63
CA ASP A 23 -9.38 -13.77 5.99
C ASP A 23 -8.08 -12.95 6.03
N PRO A 24 -8.18 -11.61 6.14
CA PRO A 24 -7.02 -10.71 6.15
C PRO A 24 -6.11 -10.93 7.38
N PRO A 25 -4.80 -10.66 7.26
CA PRO A 25 -3.89 -10.68 8.39
C PRO A 25 -4.24 -9.56 9.39
N VAL A 26 -4.01 -9.80 10.67
CA VAL A 26 -4.19 -8.80 11.72
C VAL A 26 -2.84 -8.16 12.01
N SER A 27 -2.76 -6.85 11.89
CA SER A 27 -1.58 -6.08 12.31
C SER A 27 -1.61 -5.89 13.82
N ALA A 28 -0.53 -6.30 14.51
CA ALA A 28 -0.37 -6.00 15.93
C ALA A 28 0.00 -4.53 16.16
N ALA A 29 0.69 -3.90 15.20
CA ALA A 29 1.08 -2.50 15.29
C ALA A 29 -0.13 -1.54 15.20
N PHE A 30 -1.09 -1.85 14.33
CA PHE A 30 -2.30 -1.04 14.12
C PHE A 30 -3.53 -1.58 14.88
N GLY A 31 -3.47 -2.81 15.38
CA GLY A 31 -4.56 -3.41 16.17
C GLY A 31 -5.83 -3.72 15.36
N LEU A 32 -5.70 -3.87 14.05
CA LEU A 32 -6.80 -4.07 13.10
C LEU A 32 -6.45 -5.11 12.02
N ALA A 33 -7.48 -5.61 11.34
CA ALA A 33 -7.30 -6.45 10.17
C ALA A 33 -6.91 -5.58 8.96
N VAL A 34 -5.84 -5.95 8.28
CA VAL A 34 -5.29 -5.22 7.14
C VAL A 34 -5.92 -5.79 5.87
N ASP A 35 -6.75 -5.01 5.19
CA ASP A 35 -7.36 -5.48 3.94
C ASP A 35 -6.28 -5.78 2.90
N VAL A 36 -6.35 -6.96 2.29
CA VAL A 36 -5.43 -7.40 1.23
C VAL A 36 -6.23 -7.65 -0.03
N SER A 37 -5.90 -6.91 -1.08
CA SER A 37 -6.59 -6.99 -2.36
C SER A 37 -5.63 -7.15 -3.53
N VAL A 38 -6.18 -7.62 -4.64
CA VAL A 38 -5.48 -7.78 -5.91
C VAL A 38 -6.33 -7.08 -6.97
N LEU A 39 -5.76 -6.10 -7.67
CA LEU A 39 -6.43 -5.35 -8.72
C LEU A 39 -5.65 -5.49 -10.02
N LEU A 40 -6.20 -6.21 -11.00
CA LEU A 40 -5.52 -6.51 -12.26
C LEU A 40 -6.27 -5.98 -13.47
N GLU A 41 -5.54 -5.43 -14.43
CA GLU A 41 -6.03 -5.03 -15.74
C GLU A 41 -5.71 -6.10 -16.81
N HIS A 42 -4.45 -6.51 -16.87
CA HIS A 42 -3.92 -7.31 -17.98
C HIS A 42 -3.55 -8.73 -17.59
N LEU A 43 -2.97 -8.92 -16.40
CA LEU A 43 -2.55 -10.21 -15.89
C LEU A 43 -3.73 -11.05 -15.40
N GLU A 44 -3.53 -12.37 -15.39
CA GLU A 44 -4.38 -13.27 -14.63
C GLU A 44 -3.90 -13.33 -13.18
N LEU A 45 -4.81 -13.62 -12.25
CA LEU A 45 -4.46 -13.74 -10.83
C LEU A 45 -3.29 -14.72 -10.62
N THR A 46 -3.26 -15.81 -11.38
CA THR A 46 -2.23 -16.86 -11.32
C THR A 46 -0.85 -16.43 -11.81
N ASP A 47 -0.74 -15.29 -12.49
CA ASP A 47 0.54 -14.76 -12.98
C ASP A 47 1.29 -13.96 -11.92
N LEU A 48 0.65 -13.64 -10.79
CA LEU A 48 1.29 -12.91 -9.69
C LEU A 48 2.30 -13.76 -8.92
N ASP A 49 3.24 -13.08 -8.27
CA ASP A 49 4.20 -13.71 -7.37
C ASP A 49 3.54 -14.05 -6.02
N PHE A 50 2.96 -15.25 -5.92
CA PHE A 50 2.38 -15.74 -4.67
C PHE A 50 3.41 -16.02 -3.58
N THR A 51 4.70 -16.12 -3.91
CA THR A 51 5.75 -16.22 -2.88
C THR A 51 5.87 -14.88 -2.16
N LEU A 52 5.85 -13.77 -2.92
CA LEU A 52 5.82 -12.43 -2.34
C LEU A 52 4.52 -12.17 -1.57
N ILE A 53 3.36 -12.50 -2.15
CA ILE A 53 2.07 -12.31 -1.47
C ILE A 53 2.03 -13.08 -0.14
N ASP A 54 2.48 -14.34 -0.12
CA ASP A 54 2.55 -15.14 1.11
C ASP A 54 3.50 -14.53 2.14
N ALA A 55 4.64 -13.97 1.70
CA ALA A 55 5.59 -13.30 2.58
C ALA A 55 4.98 -12.01 3.19
N VAL A 56 4.28 -11.20 2.39
CA VAL A 56 3.63 -9.97 2.85
C VAL A 56 2.49 -10.28 3.82
N VAL A 57 1.61 -11.21 3.48
CA VAL A 57 0.48 -11.57 4.36
C VAL A 57 0.97 -12.27 5.63
N GLY A 58 2.01 -13.10 5.54
CA GLY A 58 2.56 -13.82 6.69
C GLY A 58 3.31 -12.93 7.69
N ASP A 59 3.77 -11.76 7.28
CA ASP A 59 4.54 -10.82 8.10
C ASP A 59 4.13 -9.36 7.82
N VAL A 60 2.83 -9.08 7.83
CA VAL A 60 2.28 -7.77 7.41
C VAL A 60 2.86 -6.61 8.23
N ASP A 61 3.07 -6.80 9.53
CA ASP A 61 3.62 -5.78 10.43
C ASP A 61 5.03 -5.33 10.01
N ARG A 62 5.86 -6.24 9.48
CA ARG A 62 7.19 -5.89 8.95
C ARG A 62 7.07 -4.90 7.79
N TYR A 63 6.14 -5.13 6.87
CA TYR A 63 5.97 -4.28 5.69
C TYR A 63 5.30 -2.95 6.03
N LEU A 64 4.32 -2.96 6.94
CA LEU A 64 3.71 -1.72 7.44
C LEU A 64 4.71 -0.86 8.22
N ALA A 65 5.61 -1.48 9.00
CA ALA A 65 6.71 -0.77 9.64
C ALA A 65 7.66 -0.17 8.60
N ALA A 66 8.03 -0.94 7.57
CA ALA A 66 8.88 -0.43 6.49
C ALA A 66 8.24 0.75 5.74
N ALA A 67 6.93 0.69 5.46
CA ALA A 67 6.19 1.78 4.85
C ALA A 67 6.14 3.02 5.76
N THR A 68 5.84 2.84 7.04
CA THR A 68 5.80 3.92 8.03
C THR A 68 7.15 4.61 8.18
N ASP A 69 8.24 3.83 8.31
CA ASP A 69 9.60 4.35 8.40
C ASP A 69 10.00 5.11 7.12
N PHE A 70 9.57 4.60 5.96
CA PHE A 70 9.82 5.23 4.68
C PHE A 70 9.11 6.58 4.55
N VAL A 71 7.83 6.66 4.92
CA VAL A 71 7.07 7.92 4.97
C VAL A 71 7.73 8.89 5.93
N ALA A 72 8.06 8.46 7.17
CA ALA A 72 8.70 9.33 8.14
C ALA A 72 10.03 9.92 7.60
N ARG A 73 10.82 9.10 6.92
CA ARG A 73 12.05 9.56 6.27
C ARG A 73 11.77 10.56 5.16
N ARG A 74 10.81 10.29 4.28
CA ARG A 74 10.46 11.19 3.16
C ARG A 74 9.93 12.54 3.65
N VAL A 75 9.07 12.54 4.66
CA VAL A 75 8.57 13.78 5.28
C VAL A 75 9.71 14.55 5.97
N ALA A 76 10.65 13.87 6.60
CA ALA A 76 11.82 14.52 7.21
C ALA A 76 12.80 15.10 6.16
N GLU A 77 12.90 14.45 5.00
CA GLU A 77 13.72 14.89 3.87
C GLU A 77 13.09 16.10 3.16
N ASP A 78 11.76 16.09 2.94
CA ASP A 78 11.02 17.15 2.27
C ASP A 78 9.59 17.31 2.85
N PRO A 79 9.42 18.06 3.96
CA PRO A 79 8.12 18.23 4.59
C PRO A 79 7.15 19.06 3.74
N GLU A 80 7.67 19.96 2.90
CA GLU A 80 6.85 20.82 2.03
C GLU A 80 6.11 20.00 0.97
N ALA A 81 6.76 18.96 0.41
CA ALA A 81 6.12 18.00 -0.50
C ALA A 81 4.92 17.28 0.13
N PHE A 82 4.88 17.16 1.46
CA PHE A 82 3.75 16.57 2.18
C PHE A 82 2.76 17.62 2.71
N GLY A 83 2.98 18.91 2.45
CA GLY A 83 2.14 20.00 2.92
C GLY A 83 2.24 20.27 4.42
N VAL A 84 3.34 19.87 5.07
CA VAL A 84 3.57 20.07 6.50
C VAL A 84 4.84 20.89 6.75
N PRO A 85 4.96 21.60 7.87
CA PRO A 85 6.16 22.38 8.17
C PRO A 85 7.34 21.52 8.65
N GLU A 86 7.05 20.36 9.24
CA GLU A 86 8.01 19.42 9.80
C GLU A 86 7.36 18.04 9.98
N LEU A 87 8.16 17.01 10.30
CA LEU A 87 7.69 15.66 10.59
C LEU A 87 6.74 15.65 11.81
N PRO A 88 5.48 15.21 11.67
CA PRO A 88 4.58 15.10 12.81
C PRO A 88 4.98 13.94 13.75
N GLU A 89 4.87 14.17 15.06
CA GLU A 89 5.11 13.17 16.10
C GLU A 89 3.88 13.06 17.03
N PRO A 90 3.11 11.94 16.97
CA PRO A 90 3.29 10.78 16.11
C PRO A 90 2.94 11.07 14.64
N LEU A 91 3.43 10.21 13.72
CA LEU A 91 3.23 10.37 12.27
C LEU A 91 1.75 10.35 11.85
N GLY A 92 0.90 9.67 12.62
CA GLY A 92 -0.56 9.72 12.45
C GLY A 92 -1.11 8.91 11.28
N LEU A 93 -0.35 7.95 10.74
CA LEU A 93 -0.85 7.00 9.74
C LEU A 93 -1.78 5.98 10.39
N ASP A 94 -2.93 5.71 9.78
CA ASP A 94 -3.90 4.72 10.25
C ASP A 94 -4.66 4.08 9.07
N LEU A 95 -5.41 3.01 9.38
CA LEU A 95 -6.19 2.21 8.43
C LEU A 95 -5.36 1.73 7.22
N PRO A 96 -4.29 0.95 7.43
CA PRO A 96 -3.50 0.39 6.35
C PRO A 96 -4.29 -0.64 5.53
N GLU A 97 -4.07 -0.59 4.21
CA GLU A 97 -4.58 -1.52 3.22
C GLU A 97 -3.44 -1.93 2.27
N VAL A 98 -3.45 -3.17 1.79
CA VAL A 98 -2.44 -3.71 0.87
C VAL A 98 -3.09 -4.05 -0.46
N THR A 99 -2.51 -3.59 -1.57
CA THR A 99 -3.00 -3.89 -2.91
C THR A 99 -1.87 -4.38 -3.81
N PHE A 100 -2.05 -5.53 -4.44
CA PHE A 100 -1.19 -6.04 -5.51
C PHE A 100 -1.81 -5.74 -6.88
N SER A 101 -0.99 -5.40 -7.86
CA SER A 101 -1.39 -5.06 -9.23
C SER A 101 -0.44 -5.65 -10.27
N ASP A 102 -0.72 -5.39 -11.56
CA ASP A 102 0.12 -5.83 -12.67
C ASP A 102 1.58 -5.36 -12.58
N SER A 103 1.81 -4.19 -11.95
CA SER A 103 3.09 -3.49 -11.93
C SER A 103 3.85 -3.61 -10.61
N GLY A 104 3.24 -4.20 -9.57
CA GLY A 104 3.84 -4.26 -8.25
C GLY A 104 2.78 -4.31 -7.15
N TRP A 105 3.07 -3.68 -6.02
CA TRP A 105 2.13 -3.58 -4.93
C TRP A 105 2.39 -2.35 -4.08
N LEU A 106 1.38 -1.97 -3.30
CA LEU A 106 1.43 -0.80 -2.46
C LEU A 106 0.76 -1.03 -1.11
N VAL A 107 1.14 -0.20 -0.14
CA VAL A 107 0.43 0.00 1.12
C VAL A 107 -0.24 1.36 1.06
N ARG A 108 -1.55 1.42 1.29
CA ARG A 108 -2.31 2.65 1.42
C ARG A 108 -2.66 2.87 2.88
N PHE A 109 -2.35 4.03 3.44
CA PHE A 109 -2.88 4.48 4.72
C PHE A 109 -4.08 5.38 4.45
N ALA A 110 -5.28 4.88 4.69
CA ALA A 110 -6.50 5.62 4.36
C ALA A 110 -6.69 6.86 5.23
N GLU A 111 -6.13 6.87 6.45
CA GLU A 111 -6.07 8.05 7.31
C GLU A 111 -4.61 8.49 7.48
N ALA A 112 -4.32 9.73 7.10
CA ALA A 112 -3.03 10.35 7.29
C ALA A 112 -3.19 11.87 7.48
N PRO A 113 -2.36 12.54 8.31
CA PRO A 113 -2.49 13.97 8.59
C PRO A 113 -1.86 14.87 7.52
N PHE A 114 -1.54 14.32 6.34
CA PHE A 114 -0.86 15.03 5.27
C PHE A 114 -1.87 15.54 4.24
N PRO A 115 -1.84 16.83 3.85
CA PRO A 115 -2.67 17.35 2.77
C PRO A 115 -2.59 16.57 1.46
N VAL A 116 -1.42 16.01 1.11
CA VAL A 116 -1.25 15.19 -0.10
C VAL A 116 -2.00 13.85 -0.06
N ALA A 117 -2.44 13.42 1.12
CA ALA A 117 -3.19 12.19 1.32
C ALA A 117 -4.72 12.39 1.19
N ASP A 118 -5.23 13.60 0.97
CA ASP A 118 -6.66 13.83 0.80
C ASP A 118 -7.01 13.94 -0.70
N PRO A 119 -8.04 13.24 -1.20
CA PRO A 119 -8.99 12.36 -0.49
C PRO A 119 -8.59 10.88 -0.48
N ASP A 120 -7.51 10.52 -1.17
CA ASP A 120 -7.24 9.15 -1.58
C ASP A 120 -6.36 8.35 -0.60
N GLY A 121 -6.01 8.90 0.56
CA GLY A 121 -5.05 8.32 1.51
C GLY A 121 -3.60 8.52 1.06
N LEU A 122 -2.65 8.04 1.86
CA LEU A 122 -1.22 8.08 1.53
C LEU A 122 -0.77 6.72 1.01
N LEU A 123 -0.28 6.67 -0.23
CA LEU A 123 0.11 5.42 -0.89
C LEU A 123 1.63 5.26 -0.88
N VAL A 124 2.12 4.10 -0.48
CA VAL A 124 3.54 3.73 -0.46
C VAL A 124 3.74 2.57 -1.42
N GLU A 125 4.49 2.79 -2.48
CA GLU A 125 4.78 1.79 -3.51
C GLU A 125 5.97 0.92 -3.13
N PHE A 126 5.89 -0.37 -3.46
CA PHE A 126 6.93 -1.35 -3.21
C PHE A 126 7.44 -1.99 -4.50
N THR A 127 8.75 -2.21 -4.57
CA THR A 127 9.39 -3.10 -5.53
C THR A 127 10.00 -4.28 -4.78
N GLY A 128 9.42 -5.47 -4.95
CA GLY A 128 9.78 -6.62 -4.13
C GLY A 128 9.43 -6.38 -2.66
N ASP A 129 10.42 -6.42 -1.77
CA ASP A 129 10.24 -6.18 -0.33
C ASP A 129 10.61 -4.76 0.13
N THR A 130 10.97 -3.87 -0.79
CA THR A 130 11.49 -2.54 -0.46
C THR A 130 10.52 -1.44 -0.88
N PRO A 131 10.17 -0.48 0.01
CA PRO A 131 9.40 0.70 -0.36
C PRO A 131 10.26 1.63 -1.24
N VAL A 132 9.69 2.11 -2.34
CA VAL A 132 10.41 2.87 -3.37
C VAL A 132 9.86 4.27 -3.57
N ASP A 133 8.55 4.48 -3.37
CA ASP A 133 7.95 5.80 -3.51
C ASP A 133 6.75 6.04 -2.59
N VAL A 134 6.38 7.31 -2.44
CA VAL A 134 5.12 7.74 -1.81
C VAL A 134 4.33 8.58 -2.82
N GLU A 135 3.18 8.07 -3.24
CA GLU A 135 2.34 8.74 -4.23
C GLU A 135 1.82 10.07 -3.69
N GLY A 136 1.73 11.09 -4.57
CA GLY A 136 1.37 12.46 -4.19
C GLY A 136 2.54 13.34 -3.72
N THR A 137 3.75 12.79 -3.60
CA THR A 137 4.98 13.52 -3.20
C THR A 137 5.98 13.71 -4.32
N SER A 138 5.88 12.88 -5.36
CA SER A 138 6.58 13.05 -6.62
C SER A 138 5.89 14.16 -7.39
N ASP A 139 6.52 15.34 -7.49
CA ASP A 139 6.21 16.31 -8.54
C ASP A 139 6.12 15.52 -9.84
N ALA A 140 4.97 15.61 -10.50
CA ALA A 140 4.78 15.03 -11.81
C ALA A 140 6.00 15.38 -12.66
N ASP A 141 6.81 14.38 -13.02
CA ASP A 141 7.79 14.54 -14.08
C ASP A 141 6.98 15.06 -15.28
N GLU A 142 7.27 16.31 -15.62
CA GLU A 142 6.66 17.03 -16.72
C GLU A 142 6.64 16.14 -17.95
N ILE A 143 5.47 16.08 -18.58
CA ILE A 143 5.28 15.57 -19.93
C ILE A 143 6.34 16.21 -20.84
N ASP A 144 7.12 15.39 -21.56
CA ASP A 144 7.72 15.79 -22.84
C ASP A 144 6.96 15.09 -23.99
#